data_AF-A0A835RCZ5-F1
#
_entry.id   AF-A0A835RCZ5-F1
#
_cell.length_a   1.000
_cell.length_b   1.000
_cell.length_c   1.000
_cell.angle_alpha   90.00
_cell.angle_beta   90.00
_cell.angle_gamma   90.00
#
_symmetry.space_group_name_H-M   'P 1'
#
loop_
_entity.id
_entity.type
_entity.pdbx_description
1 polymer ?
#
loop_
_entity_poly.entity_id
_entity_poly.type
_entity_poly.pdbx_seq_one_letter_code
_entity_poly.pdbx_strand_id
1 'polypeptide(L)'
;MLFQNGSVRIVNKSYSVVSPFFVHVELIKEKKLHVFPLLYSSKLLLTWEEPCIVFAPHWTLRMGPVLNLLDRWHADSRCLLILEEGVDAEMVLLSFKKLAIRVLQCSFLSGIRSRKIFPLLHMLQPKLVLLPDDLRPLCTSGWNTFSLLFYSVNSTVRVPNQLKNLEGHLMTDLAFQLQPKRLASKEMAIARFCGKLILRKGNYLLVPPTKPLNLSRTRLLLWGYVDAIRLLVALKDKGLSCSIERDENAVSQGGPECVRIKVEENAVIETSTNRTLICTEDTAIAALIQEALCCACDGI
;
A
#
# COMPACT_ATOMS: atom_id res chain seq x y z
N MET A 1 17.05 25.43 -0.24
CA MET A 1 16.58 26.83 -0.27
C MET A 1 16.00 27.05 -1.67
N LEU A 2 14.68 27.06 -1.80
CA LEU A 2 14.00 27.15 -3.10
C LEU A 2 14.07 28.60 -3.58
N PHE A 3 15.00 28.88 -4.48
CA PHE A 3 15.13 30.20 -5.11
C PHE A 3 14.11 30.31 -6.24
N GLN A 4 12.87 30.62 -5.89
CA GLN A 4 11.88 31.14 -6.84
C GLN A 4 12.08 32.65 -6.96
N ASN A 5 12.60 33.07 -8.12
CA ASN A 5 12.24 34.28 -8.86
C ASN A 5 13.40 34.61 -9.81
N GLY A 6 13.08 34.77 -11.10
CA GLY A 6 13.99 34.95 -12.24
C GLY A 6 14.82 36.24 -12.25
N SER A 7 15.28 36.70 -11.09
CA SER A 7 16.17 37.85 -10.93
C SER A 7 17.62 37.45 -11.11
N VAL A 8 18.38 38.29 -11.78
CA VAL A 8 19.81 38.10 -12.04
C VAL A 8 20.57 38.88 -10.98
N ARG A 9 21.47 38.21 -10.25
CA ARG A 9 22.26 38.82 -9.17
C ARG A 9 23.73 38.90 -9.58
N ILE A 10 24.34 40.07 -9.42
CA ILE A 10 25.75 40.32 -9.74
C ILE A 10 26.50 40.71 -8.45
N VAL A 11 27.54 39.95 -8.09
CA VAL A 11 28.35 40.21 -6.89
C VAL A 11 29.74 40.74 -7.28
N ASN A 12 30.14 41.87 -6.68
CA ASN A 12 31.52 42.36 -6.63
C ASN A 12 32.17 41.93 -5.29
N LYS A 13 33.37 41.35 -5.36
CA LYS A 13 34.03 40.65 -4.24
C LYS A 13 34.64 41.59 -3.19
N SER A 14 34.32 41.37 -1.91
CA SER A 14 35.24 41.54 -0.76
C SER A 14 34.64 40.85 0.47
N TYR A 15 35.42 39.98 1.12
CA TYR A 15 34.97 39.13 2.23
C TYR A 15 35.12 39.84 3.58
N SER A 16 34.08 39.77 4.42
CA SER A 16 34.19 39.88 5.88
C SER A 16 33.08 39.04 6.53
N VAL A 17 33.37 38.44 7.67
CA VAL A 17 32.56 37.49 8.44
C VAL A 17 31.82 38.25 9.56
N VAL A 18 30.59 37.81 9.90
CA VAL A 18 29.97 37.69 11.25
C VAL A 18 28.44 38.05 11.27
N SER A 19 27.62 37.17 11.87
CA SER A 19 26.23 37.34 12.39
C SER A 19 25.01 36.77 11.59
N PRO A 20 23.86 36.44 12.26
CA PRO A 20 22.83 35.48 11.83
C PRO A 20 21.76 36.08 10.89
N PHE A 21 22.05 37.20 10.25
CA PHE A 21 21.28 37.69 9.12
C PHE A 21 21.80 37.01 7.85
N PHE A 22 20.93 36.76 6.87
CA PHE A 22 21.41 36.20 5.62
C PHE A 22 22.45 37.16 5.03
N VAL A 23 23.72 36.75 4.97
CA VAL A 23 24.88 37.55 4.54
C VAL A 23 24.64 38.32 3.24
N HIS A 24 23.81 37.79 2.32
CA HIS A 24 23.45 38.47 1.09
C HIS A 24 22.68 39.79 1.30
N VAL A 25 21.93 39.94 2.39
CA VAL A 25 21.18 41.17 2.73
C VAL A 25 22.16 42.28 3.12
N GLU A 26 23.22 41.96 3.84
CA GLU A 26 24.30 42.91 4.17
C GLU A 26 25.06 43.31 2.91
N LEU A 27 25.40 42.36 2.05
CA LEU A 27 26.06 42.64 0.77
C LEU A 27 25.22 43.53 -0.18
N ILE A 28 23.89 43.43 -0.12
CA ILE A 28 22.99 44.33 -0.86
C ILE A 28 23.04 45.74 -0.27
N LYS A 29 22.99 45.86 1.07
CA LYS A 29 23.07 47.16 1.77
C LYS A 29 24.42 47.85 1.52
N GLU A 30 25.51 47.09 1.51
CA GLU A 30 26.87 47.55 1.21
C GLU A 30 27.10 47.84 -0.28
N LYS A 31 26.09 47.66 -1.15
CA LYS A 31 26.17 47.81 -2.61
C LYS A 31 27.26 46.94 -3.27
N LYS A 32 27.66 45.85 -2.61
CA LYS A 32 28.57 44.83 -3.18
C LYS A 32 27.81 43.81 -4.02
N LEU A 33 26.54 43.58 -3.71
CA LEU A 33 25.63 42.72 -4.47
C LEU A 33 24.51 43.56 -5.10
N HIS A 34 24.49 43.59 -6.43
CA HIS A 34 23.43 44.24 -7.19
C HIS A 34 22.41 43.21 -7.65
N VAL A 35 21.13 43.48 -7.39
CA VAL A 35 20.02 42.62 -7.80
C VAL A 35 19.23 43.33 -8.89
N PHE A 36 19.14 42.69 -10.05
CA PHE A 36 18.37 43.21 -11.17
C PHE A 36 17.21 42.28 -11.48
N PRO A 37 15.97 42.79 -11.55
CA PRO A 37 14.80 41.96 -11.83
C PRO A 37 14.77 41.49 -13.29
N LEU A 38 15.42 42.19 -14.22
CA LEU A 38 15.42 41.92 -15.65
C LEU A 38 16.81 42.10 -16.26
N LEU A 39 17.16 41.25 -17.23
CA LEU A 39 18.41 41.33 -17.99
C LEU A 39 18.55 42.61 -18.82
N TYR A 40 17.46 43.12 -19.37
CA TYR A 40 17.50 44.30 -20.26
C TYR A 40 17.19 45.61 -19.51
N SER A 41 17.37 45.64 -18.19
CA SER A 41 17.17 46.88 -17.46
C SER A 41 18.26 47.89 -17.84
N SER A 42 17.87 49.14 -18.11
CA SER A 42 18.82 50.23 -18.41
C SER A 42 19.86 50.40 -17.30
N LYS A 43 19.46 50.15 -16.05
CA LYS A 43 20.34 50.15 -14.88
C LYS A 43 21.42 49.06 -14.95
N LEU A 44 21.10 47.88 -15.49
CA LEU A 44 22.09 46.81 -15.65
C LEU A 44 23.15 47.23 -16.67
N LEU A 45 22.74 47.72 -17.83
CA LEU A 45 23.65 48.10 -18.92
C LEU A 45 24.63 49.20 -18.52
N LEU A 46 24.20 50.11 -17.64
CA LEU A 46 25.04 51.19 -17.13
C LEU A 46 25.97 50.77 -15.98
N THR A 47 25.71 49.65 -15.30
CA THR A 47 26.46 49.17 -14.13
C THR A 47 27.24 47.88 -14.42
N TRP A 48 27.09 47.31 -15.61
CA TRP A 48 27.72 46.04 -15.97
C TRP A 48 29.20 46.22 -16.28
N GLU A 49 30.06 45.70 -15.41
CA GLU A 49 31.51 45.65 -15.59
C GLU A 49 31.99 44.19 -15.51
N GLU A 50 32.88 43.79 -16.41
CA GLU A 50 33.52 42.46 -16.41
C GLU A 50 34.95 42.60 -15.86
N PRO A 51 35.41 41.72 -14.94
CA PRO A 51 34.84 40.41 -14.58
C PRO A 51 33.72 40.49 -13.55
N CYS A 52 32.64 39.71 -13.75
CA CYS A 52 31.51 39.64 -12.81
C CYS A 52 31.09 38.19 -12.52
N ILE A 53 30.42 38.00 -11.37
CA ILE A 53 29.79 36.72 -11.01
C ILE A 53 28.29 36.89 -11.10
N VAL A 54 27.64 36.05 -11.90
CA VAL A 54 26.19 36.13 -12.14
C VAL A 54 25.49 34.88 -11.65
N PHE A 55 24.46 35.07 -10.81
CA PHE A 55 23.55 34.01 -10.40
C PHE A 55 22.27 34.08 -11.24
N ALA A 56 22.03 33.03 -12.02
CA ALA A 56 20.84 32.87 -12.84
C ALA A 56 20.08 31.61 -12.40
N PRO A 57 18.89 31.74 -11.77
CA PRO A 57 18.14 30.58 -11.32
C PRO A 57 17.42 29.93 -12.51
N HIS A 58 17.96 28.83 -13.04
CA HIS A 58 17.25 28.00 -14.01
C HIS A 58 17.68 26.53 -13.94
N TRP A 59 16.71 25.64 -13.81
CA TRP A 59 16.92 24.21 -13.52
C TRP A 59 17.34 23.37 -14.74
N THR A 60 17.13 23.86 -15.97
CA THR A 60 17.49 23.10 -17.19
C THR A 60 18.48 23.81 -18.11
N LEU A 61 18.85 25.07 -17.80
CA LEU A 61 19.52 26.02 -18.71
C LEU A 61 18.92 26.19 -20.13
N ARG A 62 17.77 25.57 -20.44
CA ARG A 62 17.13 25.64 -21.77
C ARG A 62 16.18 26.82 -21.94
N MET A 63 15.96 27.60 -20.89
CA MET A 63 15.02 28.72 -20.92
C MET A 63 15.51 29.84 -19.99
N GLY A 64 14.92 31.01 -20.15
CA GLY A 64 15.15 32.14 -19.26
C GLY A 64 16.47 32.88 -19.52
N PRO A 65 16.87 33.75 -18.59
CA PRO A 65 17.96 34.70 -18.80
C PRO A 65 19.33 34.06 -18.99
N VAL A 66 19.49 32.82 -18.52
CA VAL A 66 20.76 32.09 -18.61
C VAL A 66 21.16 31.80 -20.05
N LEU A 67 20.20 31.61 -20.98
CA LEU A 67 20.50 31.40 -22.40
C LEU A 67 21.20 32.62 -23.01
N ASN A 68 20.72 33.82 -22.74
CA ASN A 68 21.27 35.05 -23.31
C ASN A 68 22.68 35.32 -22.75
N LEU A 69 22.92 34.95 -21.49
CA LEU A 69 24.24 35.04 -20.86
C LEU A 69 25.21 33.99 -21.41
N LEU A 70 24.73 32.75 -21.61
CA LEU A 70 25.52 31.68 -22.23
C LEU A 70 25.84 32.00 -23.70
N ASP A 71 24.90 32.54 -24.47
CA ASP A 71 25.15 32.95 -25.86
C ASP A 71 26.29 33.97 -25.94
N ARG A 72 26.39 34.88 -24.97
CA ARG A 72 27.51 35.83 -24.88
C ARG A 72 28.84 35.19 -24.45
N TRP A 73 28.81 34.27 -23.50
CA TRP A 73 30.04 33.79 -22.82
C TRP A 73 30.53 32.41 -23.25
N HIS A 74 29.72 31.62 -23.98
CA HIS A 74 30.05 30.23 -24.33
C HIS A 74 31.35 30.10 -25.15
N ALA A 75 31.71 31.13 -25.92
CA ALA A 75 32.89 31.15 -26.78
C ALA A 75 34.17 31.65 -26.09
N ASP A 76 34.12 32.11 -24.83
CA ASP A 76 35.28 32.62 -24.08
C ASP A 76 35.79 31.60 -23.06
N SER A 77 37.07 31.22 -23.15
CA SER A 77 37.70 30.25 -22.25
C SER A 77 38.05 30.80 -20.86
N ARG A 78 38.01 32.13 -20.69
CA ARG A 78 38.20 32.78 -19.38
C ARG A 78 36.97 32.64 -18.50
N CYS A 79 35.79 32.47 -19.11
CA CYS A 79 34.53 32.28 -18.41
C CYS A 79 34.46 30.89 -17.75
N LEU A 80 33.70 30.82 -16.65
CA LEU A 80 33.45 29.60 -15.89
C LEU A 80 31.95 29.46 -15.65
N LEU A 81 31.38 28.36 -16.12
CA LEU A 81 30.00 27.95 -15.84
C LEU A 81 30.01 26.94 -14.69
N ILE A 82 29.28 27.23 -13.62
CA ILE A 82 29.13 26.33 -12.47
C ILE A 82 27.71 25.74 -12.51
N LEU A 83 27.62 24.41 -12.56
CA LEU A 83 26.36 23.67 -12.62
C LEU A 83 26.19 22.79 -11.39
N GLU A 84 24.93 22.55 -11.01
CA GLU A 84 24.61 21.57 -9.96
C GLU A 84 24.77 20.13 -10.50
N GLU A 85 25.36 19.28 -9.67
CA GLU A 85 25.49 17.84 -9.94
C GLU A 85 24.10 17.20 -10.11
N GLY A 86 23.93 16.44 -11.21
CA GLY A 86 22.64 15.86 -11.62
C GLY A 86 22.05 16.50 -12.88
N VAL A 87 22.53 17.68 -13.29
CA VAL A 87 22.25 18.24 -14.62
C VAL A 87 23.25 17.68 -15.62
N ASP A 88 22.76 17.05 -16.68
CA ASP A 88 23.57 16.59 -17.80
C ASP A 88 24.11 17.78 -18.60
N ALA A 89 25.34 18.19 -18.27
CA ALA A 89 26.00 19.35 -18.85
C ALA A 89 26.23 19.18 -20.36
N GLU A 90 26.53 17.96 -20.82
CA GLU A 90 26.74 17.68 -22.24
C GLU A 90 25.44 17.90 -23.00
N MET A 91 24.36 17.23 -22.59
CA MET A 91 23.05 17.36 -23.23
C MET A 91 22.51 18.79 -23.27
N VAL A 92 22.81 19.58 -22.24
CA VAL A 92 22.36 20.96 -22.15
C VAL A 92 23.18 21.89 -23.04
N LEU A 93 24.49 21.64 -23.16
CA LEU A 93 25.40 22.49 -23.93
C LEU A 93 25.49 22.12 -25.42
N LEU A 94 24.95 20.96 -25.84
CA LEU A 94 24.85 20.55 -27.25
C LEU A 94 24.22 21.60 -28.17
N SER A 95 23.36 22.47 -27.65
CA SER A 95 22.70 23.51 -28.44
C SER A 95 23.64 24.64 -28.89
N PHE A 96 24.85 24.72 -28.33
CA PHE A 96 25.84 25.75 -28.66
C PHE A 96 26.90 25.21 -29.63
N LYS A 97 27.09 25.88 -30.77
CA LYS A 97 27.94 25.39 -31.87
C LYS A 97 29.43 25.32 -31.53
N LYS A 98 29.94 26.25 -30.71
CA LYS A 98 31.36 26.35 -30.35
C LYS A 98 31.53 26.67 -28.87
N LEU A 99 31.74 25.66 -28.05
CA LEU A 99 31.93 25.80 -26.61
C LEU A 99 33.43 25.94 -26.29
N ALA A 100 33.85 27.07 -25.72
CA ALA A 100 35.17 27.27 -25.14
C ALA A 100 35.11 27.58 -23.63
N ILE A 101 33.93 27.91 -23.10
CA ILE A 101 33.71 28.14 -21.67
C ILE A 101 34.06 26.90 -20.84
N ARG A 102 34.70 27.13 -19.68
CA ARG A 102 34.99 26.04 -18.75
C ARG A 102 33.74 25.69 -17.95
N VAL A 103 33.44 24.41 -17.80
CA VAL A 103 32.28 23.94 -17.05
C VAL A 103 32.74 23.18 -15.81
N LEU A 104 32.19 23.54 -14.65
CA LEU A 104 32.44 22.89 -13.38
C LEU A 104 31.11 22.40 -12.80
N GLN A 105 30.98 21.09 -12.57
CA GLN A 105 29.86 20.52 -11.85
C GLN A 105 30.17 20.46 -10.35
N CYS A 106 29.22 20.89 -9.53
CA CYS A 106 29.36 20.98 -8.08
C CYS A 106 28.13 20.38 -7.38
N SER A 107 28.37 19.59 -6.34
CA SER A 107 27.31 19.04 -5.50
C SER A 107 26.89 20.06 -4.44
N PHE A 108 25.70 20.63 -4.60
CA PHE A 108 25.08 21.52 -3.61
C PHE A 108 23.96 20.83 -2.81
N LEU A 109 23.77 19.52 -3.02
CA LEU A 109 22.67 18.75 -2.45
C LEU A 109 22.68 18.78 -0.92
N SER A 110 21.69 19.46 -0.35
CA SER A 110 21.37 19.42 1.08
C SER A 110 20.51 18.20 1.41
N GLY A 111 21.08 17.01 1.24
CA GLY A 111 20.40 15.73 1.45
C GLY A 111 20.99 14.92 2.60
N ILE A 112 20.25 13.89 3.02
CA ILE A 112 20.81 12.86 3.91
C ILE A 112 21.81 12.05 3.10
N ARG A 113 23.09 12.12 3.48
CA ARG A 113 24.14 11.29 2.89
C ARG A 113 23.91 9.83 3.26
N SER A 114 24.27 8.90 2.37
CA SER A 114 24.15 7.45 2.59
C SER A 114 24.65 6.99 3.96
N ARG A 115 25.81 7.50 4.40
CA ARG A 115 26.40 7.24 5.72
C ARG A 115 25.52 7.61 6.93
N LYS A 116 24.56 8.52 6.77
CA LYS A 116 23.63 8.96 7.84
C LYS A 116 22.30 8.20 7.83
N ILE A 117 22.00 7.44 6.78
CA ILE A 117 20.77 6.64 6.69
C ILE A 117 20.75 5.59 7.81
N PHE A 118 21.88 4.90 8.02
CA PHE A 118 22.00 3.84 9.02
C PHE A 118 21.79 4.29 10.47
N PRO A 119 22.51 5.32 10.99
CA PRO A 119 22.24 5.85 12.31
C PRO A 119 20.78 6.28 12.50
N LEU A 120 20.16 6.83 11.45
CA LEU A 120 18.77 7.29 11.51
C LEU A 120 17.79 6.12 11.59
N LEU A 121 17.99 5.06 10.80
CA LEU A 121 17.17 3.85 10.88
C LEU A 121 17.32 3.13 12.23
N HIS A 122 18.53 3.07 12.78
CA HIS A 122 18.77 2.48 14.09
C HIS A 122 18.10 3.28 15.22
N MET A 123 18.07 4.61 15.10
CA MET A 123 17.38 5.47 16.07
C MET A 123 15.85 5.33 15.97
N LEU A 124 15.31 5.25 14.76
CA LEU A 124 13.85 5.22 14.53
C LEU A 124 13.23 3.84 14.75
N GLN A 125 14.01 2.76 14.62
CA GLN A 125 13.56 1.37 14.72
C GLN A 125 12.24 1.09 13.97
N PRO A 126 12.16 1.40 12.67
CA PRO A 126 10.94 1.20 11.89
C PRO A 126 10.61 -0.28 11.72
N LYS A 127 9.32 -0.61 11.67
CA LYS A 127 8.85 -2.00 11.40
C LYS A 127 9.12 -2.42 9.96
N LEU A 128 8.97 -1.49 9.03
CA LEU A 128 9.11 -1.68 7.59
C LEU A 128 9.81 -0.46 6.97
N VAL A 129 10.78 -0.71 6.12
CA VAL A 129 11.51 0.31 5.36
C VAL A 129 11.34 0.03 3.87
N LEU A 130 11.00 1.07 3.11
CA LEU A 130 10.88 1.02 1.65
C LEU A 130 11.96 1.89 1.02
N LEU A 131 12.80 1.33 0.14
CA LEU A 131 13.89 2.05 -0.53
C LEU A 131 13.86 1.92 -2.05
N PRO A 132 14.32 2.95 -2.79
CA PRO A 132 14.56 2.83 -4.22
C PRO A 132 15.55 1.69 -4.54
N ASP A 133 15.34 1.02 -5.67
CA ASP A 133 16.21 -0.05 -6.17
C ASP A 133 17.67 0.39 -6.32
N ASP A 134 17.91 1.65 -6.68
CA ASP A 134 19.24 2.22 -6.87
C ASP A 134 20.07 2.25 -5.58
N LEU A 135 19.42 2.12 -4.41
CA LEU A 135 20.07 2.08 -3.10
C LEU A 135 20.34 0.66 -2.60
N ARG A 136 19.95 -0.38 -3.35
CA ARG A 136 20.25 -1.79 -3.02
C ARG A 136 21.74 -2.05 -2.76
N PRO A 137 22.71 -1.49 -3.51
CA PRO A 137 24.13 -1.73 -3.25
C PRO A 137 24.63 -1.20 -1.91
N LEU A 138 23.91 -0.26 -1.28
CA LEU A 138 24.23 0.23 0.06
C LEU A 138 23.82 -0.79 1.14
N CYS A 139 23.05 -1.82 0.78
CA CYS A 139 22.44 -2.78 1.70
C CYS A 139 23.26 -4.08 1.77
N THR A 140 24.57 -4.02 2.01
CA THR A 140 25.46 -5.20 1.87
C THR A 140 25.66 -6.02 3.14
N SER A 141 25.38 -5.49 4.33
CA SER A 141 25.33 -6.29 5.57
C SER A 141 24.87 -5.42 6.75
N GLY A 142 23.86 -5.88 7.51
CA GLY A 142 23.44 -5.21 8.77
C GLY A 142 21.96 -4.78 8.86
N TRP A 143 21.12 -5.16 7.90
CA TRP A 143 19.71 -4.75 7.81
C TRP A 143 18.77 -5.80 8.43
N ASN A 144 19.25 -6.62 9.38
CA ASN A 144 18.49 -7.78 9.89
C ASN A 144 17.44 -7.41 10.95
N THR A 145 17.38 -6.15 11.38
CA THR A 145 16.47 -5.71 12.45
C THR A 145 15.11 -5.23 11.96
N PHE A 146 14.94 -4.96 10.65
CA PHE A 146 13.71 -4.40 10.10
C PHE A 146 13.32 -5.08 8.79
N SER A 147 12.02 -5.07 8.46
CA SER A 147 11.57 -5.57 7.16
C SER A 147 11.96 -4.57 6.08
N LEU A 148 12.72 -5.01 5.07
CA LEU A 148 13.18 -4.16 3.98
C LEU A 148 12.49 -4.54 2.68
N LEU A 149 11.90 -3.55 2.00
CA LEU A 149 11.35 -3.67 0.66
C LEU A 149 12.04 -2.67 -0.27
N PHE A 150 12.15 -3.07 -1.53
CA PHE A 150 12.67 -2.18 -2.57
C PHE A 150 11.62 -1.90 -3.63
N TYR A 151 11.71 -0.72 -4.25
CA TYR A 151 10.80 -0.31 -5.31
C TYR A 151 11.55 0.33 -6.48
N SER A 152 10.99 0.13 -7.67
CA SER A 152 11.32 0.88 -8.87
C SER A 152 10.17 1.82 -9.23
N VAL A 153 10.49 2.91 -9.95
CA VAL A 153 9.50 3.85 -10.45
C VAL A 153 8.45 3.08 -11.26
N ASN A 154 7.17 3.34 -11.01
CA ASN A 154 6.02 2.69 -11.65
C ASN A 154 5.80 1.20 -11.31
N SER A 155 6.44 0.67 -10.25
CA SER A 155 6.16 -0.68 -9.76
C SER A 155 5.15 -0.69 -8.60
N THR A 156 4.35 -1.76 -8.53
CA THR A 156 3.47 -2.01 -7.39
C THR A 156 4.20 -2.87 -6.37
N VAL A 157 4.38 -2.34 -5.15
CA VAL A 157 5.03 -3.08 -4.06
C VAL A 157 3.97 -3.68 -3.14
N ARG A 158 4.06 -4.99 -2.90
CA ARG A 158 3.20 -5.67 -1.94
C ARG A 158 3.74 -5.46 -0.54
N VAL A 159 3.06 -4.62 0.23
CA VAL A 159 3.37 -4.41 1.64
C VAL A 159 2.75 -5.55 2.46
N PRO A 160 3.53 -6.29 3.25
CA PRO A 160 2.98 -7.35 4.10
C PRO A 160 2.02 -6.75 5.12
N ASN A 161 0.79 -7.28 5.16
CA ASN A 161 -0.18 -6.88 6.15
C ASN A 161 0.20 -7.49 7.51
N GLN A 162 0.77 -6.68 8.41
CA GLN A 162 1.12 -7.11 9.76
C GLN A 162 -0.09 -7.10 10.73
N LEU A 163 -1.29 -6.72 10.26
CA LEU A 163 -2.48 -6.66 11.11
C LEU A 163 -3.01 -8.07 11.37
N LYS A 164 -2.64 -8.65 12.53
CA LYS A 164 -3.15 -9.96 12.97
C LYS A 164 -4.60 -9.89 13.47
N ASN A 165 -4.99 -8.73 14.02
CA ASN A 165 -6.33 -8.50 14.56
C ASN A 165 -6.92 -7.25 13.89
N LEU A 166 -8.03 -7.42 13.21
CA LEU A 166 -8.84 -6.32 12.69
C LEU A 166 -9.88 -5.97 13.76
N GLU A 167 -9.63 -4.90 14.51
CA GLU A 167 -10.66 -4.31 15.35
C GLU A 167 -11.56 -3.44 14.48
N GLY A 168 -12.86 -3.71 14.55
CA GLY A 168 -13.88 -2.99 13.79
C GLY A 168 -15.17 -2.86 14.59
N HIS A 169 -15.96 -1.87 14.24
CA HIS A 169 -17.25 -1.61 14.85
C HIS A 169 -18.38 -2.18 14.01
N LEU A 170 -19.38 -2.75 14.66
CA LEU A 170 -20.65 -3.13 14.06
C LEU A 170 -21.62 -1.97 14.23
N MET A 171 -22.22 -1.48 13.14
CA MET A 171 -23.28 -0.46 13.24
C MET A 171 -24.48 -1.02 14.00
N THR A 172 -25.16 -0.14 14.74
CA THR A 172 -26.24 -0.54 15.65
C THR A 172 -27.44 -1.13 14.91
N ASP A 173 -27.72 -0.64 13.70
CA ASP A 173 -28.75 -1.16 12.80
C ASP A 173 -28.53 -2.65 12.42
N LEU A 174 -27.28 -3.05 12.16
CA LEU A 174 -26.87 -4.43 11.94
C LEU A 174 -26.93 -5.25 13.23
N ALA A 175 -26.49 -4.67 14.34
CA ALA A 175 -26.51 -5.35 15.64
C ALA A 175 -27.95 -5.73 16.05
N PHE A 176 -28.93 -4.86 15.81
CA PHE A 176 -30.35 -5.14 16.09
C PHE A 176 -30.98 -6.18 15.16
N GLN A 177 -30.41 -6.42 13.98
CA GLN A 177 -30.87 -7.47 13.06
C GLN A 177 -30.32 -8.85 13.41
N LEU A 178 -29.37 -8.94 14.34
CA LEU A 178 -28.81 -10.23 14.76
C LEU A 178 -29.88 -11.08 15.42
N GLN A 179 -30.10 -12.28 14.88
CA GLN A 179 -30.95 -13.31 15.47
C GLN A 179 -30.07 -14.44 16.00
N PRO A 180 -29.53 -14.32 17.22
CA PRO A 180 -28.66 -15.33 17.79
C PRO A 180 -29.44 -16.61 18.09
N LYS A 181 -28.98 -17.72 17.52
CA LYS A 181 -29.41 -19.08 17.85
C LYS A 181 -28.36 -19.73 18.76
N ARG A 182 -28.78 -20.26 19.91
CA ARG A 182 -27.90 -21.06 20.77
C ARG A 182 -27.64 -22.40 20.11
N LEU A 183 -26.36 -22.78 20.04
CA LEU A 183 -25.97 -24.11 19.57
C LEU A 183 -26.20 -25.14 20.67
N ALA A 184 -26.62 -26.35 20.30
CA ALA A 184 -26.90 -27.41 21.27
C ALA A 184 -25.63 -27.91 21.99
N SER A 185 -24.45 -27.75 21.37
CA SER A 185 -23.20 -28.37 21.80
C SER A 185 -22.24 -27.46 22.59
N LYS A 186 -22.51 -26.14 22.72
CA LYS A 186 -21.64 -25.18 23.41
C LYS A 186 -22.42 -23.99 24.01
N GLU A 187 -21.87 -23.32 25.02
CA GLU A 187 -22.32 -22.00 25.53
C GLU A 187 -22.10 -20.85 24.51
N MET A 188 -22.21 -21.14 23.22
CA MET A 188 -21.97 -20.18 22.14
C MET A 188 -23.26 -19.96 21.36
N ALA A 189 -23.62 -18.69 21.17
CA ALA A 189 -24.71 -18.29 20.30
C ALA A 189 -24.13 -17.76 18.98
N ILE A 190 -24.76 -18.14 17.87
CA ILE A 190 -24.36 -17.70 16.52
C ILE A 190 -25.52 -16.92 15.90
N ALA A 191 -25.21 -15.78 15.30
CA ALA A 191 -26.13 -15.00 14.50
C ALA A 191 -25.52 -14.77 13.12
N ARG A 192 -26.29 -15.00 12.06
CA ARG A 192 -25.90 -14.55 10.72
C ARG A 192 -26.25 -13.08 10.55
N PHE A 193 -25.36 -12.37 9.87
CA PHE A 193 -25.68 -11.07 9.29
C PHE A 193 -24.99 -10.93 7.95
N CYS A 194 -25.47 -10.00 7.14
CA CYS A 194 -24.80 -9.59 5.91
C CYS A 194 -24.54 -8.10 6.00
N GLY A 195 -23.29 -7.69 5.75
CA GLY A 195 -22.88 -6.30 5.85
C GLY A 195 -21.74 -5.98 4.89
N LYS A 196 -21.57 -4.70 4.59
CA LYS A 196 -20.42 -4.17 3.85
C LYS A 196 -19.39 -3.64 4.85
N LEU A 197 -18.15 -4.08 4.71
CA LEU A 197 -17.02 -3.56 5.47
C LEU A 197 -16.52 -2.26 4.82
N ILE A 198 -16.48 -1.18 5.58
CA ILE A 198 -16.04 0.15 5.11
C ILE A 198 -14.95 0.65 6.05
N LEU A 199 -13.87 1.20 5.49
CA LEU A 199 -12.85 1.91 6.27
C LEU A 199 -13.25 3.38 6.39
N ARG A 200 -13.57 3.84 7.62
CA ARG A 200 -13.94 5.24 7.88
C ARG A 200 -13.10 5.79 9.03
N LYS A 201 -12.36 6.87 8.76
CA LYS A 201 -11.47 7.53 9.75
C LYS A 201 -10.46 6.57 10.41
N GLY A 202 -9.95 5.59 9.66
CA GLY A 202 -8.98 4.60 10.16
C GLY A 202 -9.59 3.41 10.89
N ASN A 203 -10.91 3.39 11.13
CA ASN A 203 -11.60 2.27 11.76
C ASN A 203 -12.41 1.48 10.73
N TYR A 204 -12.42 0.16 10.89
CA TYR A 204 -13.27 -0.73 10.12
C TYR A 204 -14.69 -0.66 10.67
N LEU A 205 -15.67 -0.42 9.80
CA LEU A 205 -17.08 -0.31 10.15
C LEU A 205 -17.89 -1.27 9.28
N LEU A 206 -18.67 -2.14 9.91
CA LEU A 206 -19.64 -3.00 9.24
C LEU A 206 -20.98 -2.25 9.16
N VAL A 207 -21.47 -2.03 7.94
CA VAL A 207 -22.68 -1.26 7.61
C VAL A 207 -23.67 -2.17 6.88
N PRO A 208 -24.99 -2.04 7.08
CA PRO A 208 -25.95 -2.85 6.35
C PRO A 208 -25.82 -2.66 4.83
N PRO A 209 -26.15 -3.69 4.05
CA PRO A 209 -26.10 -3.60 2.60
C PRO A 209 -27.18 -2.63 2.10
N THR A 210 -26.83 -1.82 1.11
CA THR A 210 -27.74 -0.82 0.49
C THR A 210 -28.89 -1.44 -0.29
N LYS A 211 -28.81 -2.75 -0.60
CA LYS A 211 -29.89 -3.52 -1.22
C LYS A 211 -30.11 -4.77 -0.38
N PRO A 212 -31.37 -5.20 -0.15
CA PRO A 212 -31.63 -6.48 0.46
C PRO A 212 -31.03 -7.56 -0.43
N LEU A 213 -30.05 -8.28 0.10
CA LEU A 213 -29.59 -9.51 -0.52
C LEU A 213 -30.70 -10.53 -0.31
N ASN A 214 -31.33 -10.97 -1.40
CA ASN A 214 -32.15 -12.17 -1.38
C ASN A 214 -31.22 -13.35 -1.07
N LEU A 215 -30.98 -13.57 0.21
CA LEU A 215 -30.40 -14.81 0.71
C LEU A 215 -31.48 -15.87 0.52
N SER A 216 -31.61 -16.38 -0.70
CA SER A 216 -32.28 -17.65 -0.92
C SER A 216 -31.73 -18.64 0.10
N ARG A 217 -32.60 -19.41 0.76
CA ARG A 217 -32.26 -20.49 1.73
C ARG A 217 -31.19 -21.48 1.22
N THR A 218 -30.80 -21.39 -0.04
CA THR A 218 -29.82 -22.21 -0.75
C THR A 218 -28.37 -22.14 -0.25
N ARG A 219 -28.03 -21.32 0.76
CA ARG A 219 -26.69 -21.35 1.39
C ARG A 219 -26.75 -21.53 2.90
N LEU A 220 -27.50 -22.52 3.36
CA LEU A 220 -27.40 -23.01 4.74
C LEU A 220 -26.04 -23.73 4.90
N LEU A 221 -25.20 -23.22 5.78
CA LEU A 221 -23.96 -23.86 6.20
C LEU A 221 -24.31 -24.68 7.44
N LEU A 222 -24.48 -25.99 7.28
CA LEU A 222 -24.74 -26.86 8.43
C LEU A 222 -23.45 -26.95 9.27
N TRP A 223 -23.56 -26.72 10.58
CA TRP A 223 -22.44 -26.77 11.50
C TRP A 223 -22.66 -27.84 12.56
N GLY A 224 -21.63 -28.64 12.83
CA GLY A 224 -21.64 -29.65 13.89
C GLY A 224 -21.56 -31.08 13.37
N TYR A 225 -21.62 -32.02 14.31
CA TYR A 225 -21.66 -33.45 14.05
C TYR A 225 -23.11 -33.90 13.81
N VAL A 226 -23.32 -34.72 12.79
CA VAL A 226 -24.64 -35.30 12.48
C VAL A 226 -24.86 -36.52 13.36
N ASP A 227 -25.70 -36.39 14.37
CA ASP A 227 -26.16 -37.54 15.16
C ASP A 227 -27.12 -38.39 14.31
N ALA A 228 -26.67 -39.58 13.93
CA ALA A 228 -27.42 -40.51 13.08
C ALA A 228 -28.79 -40.89 13.68
N ILE A 229 -28.93 -40.93 15.01
CA ILE A 229 -30.19 -41.27 15.67
C ILE A 229 -31.16 -40.08 15.54
N ARG A 230 -30.70 -38.86 15.78
CA ARG A 230 -31.52 -37.64 15.62
C ARG A 230 -31.91 -37.41 14.16
N LEU A 231 -31.00 -37.71 13.23
CA LEU A 231 -31.30 -37.64 11.80
C LEU A 231 -32.35 -38.68 11.39
N LEU A 232 -32.27 -39.92 11.90
CA LEU A 232 -33.27 -40.95 11.65
C LEU A 232 -34.67 -40.53 12.12
N VAL A 233 -34.77 -39.93 13.32
CA VAL A 233 -36.04 -39.42 13.84
C VAL A 233 -36.58 -38.31 12.93
N ALA A 234 -35.73 -37.35 12.55
CA ALA A 234 -36.12 -36.26 11.66
C ALA A 234 -36.57 -36.74 10.26
N LEU A 235 -35.95 -37.80 9.73
CA LEU A 235 -36.34 -38.40 8.46
C LEU A 235 -37.70 -39.11 8.55
N LYS A 236 -37.96 -39.84 9.64
CA LYS A 236 -39.26 -40.48 9.90
C LYS A 236 -40.39 -39.48 10.08
N ASP A 237 -40.14 -38.37 10.78
CA ASP A 237 -41.11 -37.28 10.95
C ASP A 237 -41.50 -36.62 9.62
N LYS A 238 -40.62 -36.71 8.61
CA LYS A 238 -40.86 -36.23 7.25
C LYS A 238 -41.54 -37.27 6.35
N GLY A 239 -41.89 -38.44 6.89
CA GLY A 239 -42.61 -39.51 6.18
C GLY A 239 -41.72 -40.48 5.40
N LEU A 240 -40.40 -40.42 5.57
CA LEU A 240 -39.46 -41.31 4.87
C LEU A 240 -39.25 -42.61 5.64
N SER A 241 -39.28 -43.74 4.93
CA SER A 241 -38.95 -45.05 5.51
C SER A 241 -37.43 -45.23 5.54
N CYS A 242 -36.83 -45.17 6.73
CA CYS A 242 -35.39 -45.25 6.89
C CYS A 242 -34.91 -46.25 7.95
N SER A 243 -33.79 -46.92 7.67
CA SER A 243 -33.12 -47.89 8.54
C SER A 243 -31.63 -47.57 8.68
N ILE A 244 -31.06 -47.89 9.85
CA ILE A 244 -29.63 -47.72 10.12
C ILE A 244 -28.94 -49.06 9.89
N GLU A 245 -27.95 -49.07 9.02
CA GLU A 245 -27.00 -50.16 8.84
C GLU A 245 -25.65 -49.72 9.43
N ARG A 246 -25.21 -50.41 10.48
CA ARG A 246 -23.83 -50.29 10.96
C ARG A 246 -22.99 -51.35 10.27
N ASP A 247 -21.91 -50.92 9.65
CA ASP A 247 -20.95 -51.84 9.05
C ASP A 247 -20.04 -52.41 10.14
N GLU A 248 -20.35 -53.62 10.62
CA GLU A 248 -19.56 -54.28 11.68
C GLU A 248 -18.12 -54.62 11.23
N ASN A 249 -17.83 -54.55 9.92
CA ASN A 249 -16.53 -54.88 9.35
C ASN A 249 -15.52 -53.72 9.35
N ALA A 250 -15.91 -52.50 9.74
CA ALA A 250 -14.99 -51.35 9.77
C ALA A 250 -14.07 -51.33 11.01
N VAL A 251 -14.41 -52.09 12.06
CA VAL A 251 -13.65 -52.14 13.32
C VAL A 251 -12.32 -52.89 13.16
N SER A 252 -12.20 -53.77 12.18
CA SER A 252 -11.01 -54.60 11.94
C SER A 252 -9.94 -53.95 11.06
N GLN A 253 -10.18 -52.76 10.46
CA GLN A 253 -9.20 -52.06 9.61
C GLN A 253 -8.92 -50.59 9.98
N GLY A 254 -9.28 -50.14 11.18
CA GLY A 254 -8.91 -48.79 11.66
C GLY A 254 -9.51 -47.63 10.85
N GLY A 255 -10.58 -47.88 10.10
CA GLY A 255 -11.33 -46.86 9.37
C GLY A 255 -12.24 -46.05 10.29
N PRO A 256 -12.63 -44.82 9.91
CA PRO A 256 -13.58 -44.03 10.69
C PRO A 256 -14.93 -44.74 10.75
N GLU A 257 -15.54 -44.77 11.95
CA GLU A 257 -16.89 -45.31 12.18
C GLU A 257 -17.88 -44.63 11.21
N CYS A 258 -18.36 -45.39 10.23
CA CYS A 258 -19.25 -44.92 9.19
C CYS A 258 -20.64 -45.50 9.47
N VAL A 259 -21.63 -44.62 9.68
CA VAL A 259 -23.02 -45.03 9.85
C VAL A 259 -23.73 -44.80 8.53
N ARG A 260 -24.32 -45.87 7.98
CA ARG A 260 -25.09 -45.83 6.74
C ARG A 260 -26.57 -45.83 7.09
N ILE A 261 -27.31 -44.87 6.56
CA ILE A 261 -28.77 -44.77 6.70
C ILE A 261 -29.35 -45.02 5.30
N LYS A 262 -30.11 -46.10 5.14
CA LYS A 262 -30.91 -46.32 3.93
C LYS A 262 -32.21 -45.56 4.08
N VAL A 263 -32.55 -44.77 3.06
CA VAL A 263 -33.75 -43.96 2.98
C VAL A 263 -34.49 -44.41 1.74
N GLU A 264 -35.57 -45.17 1.94
CA GLU A 264 -36.29 -45.87 0.86
C GLU A 264 -35.34 -46.79 0.03
N GLU A 265 -35.79 -47.29 -1.13
CA GLU A 265 -34.93 -48.10 -2.02
C GLU A 265 -33.92 -47.24 -2.80
N ASN A 266 -34.12 -45.92 -2.87
CA ASN A 266 -33.47 -45.04 -3.84
C ASN A 266 -32.50 -44.00 -3.24
N ALA A 267 -32.30 -43.97 -1.92
CA ALA A 267 -31.37 -43.03 -1.30
C ALA A 267 -30.54 -43.63 -0.14
N VAL A 268 -29.28 -43.20 -0.06
CA VAL A 268 -28.34 -43.62 0.97
C VAL A 268 -27.63 -42.41 1.55
N ILE A 269 -27.60 -42.32 2.88
CA ILE A 269 -26.85 -41.30 3.62
C ILE A 269 -25.72 -41.98 4.38
N GLU A 270 -24.48 -41.57 4.14
CA GLU A 270 -23.31 -42.05 4.87
C GLU A 270 -22.77 -40.92 5.75
N THR A 271 -22.83 -41.09 7.06
CA THR A 271 -22.27 -40.13 8.02
C THR A 271 -20.97 -40.68 8.60
N SER A 272 -19.89 -39.91 8.49
CA SER A 272 -18.64 -40.14 9.22
C SER A 272 -18.28 -38.91 10.07
N THR A 273 -17.18 -39.01 10.83
CA THR A 273 -16.74 -37.95 11.76
C THR A 273 -16.58 -36.57 11.11
N ASN A 274 -16.12 -36.51 9.86
CA ASN A 274 -15.79 -35.24 9.18
C ASN A 274 -16.58 -35.01 7.88
N ARG A 275 -17.44 -35.94 7.46
CA ARG A 275 -18.20 -35.81 6.21
C ARG A 275 -19.55 -36.52 6.30
N THR A 276 -20.53 -35.98 5.60
CA THR A 276 -21.81 -36.62 5.34
C THR A 276 -22.03 -36.66 3.83
N LEU A 277 -22.20 -37.86 3.27
CA LEU A 277 -22.48 -38.08 1.86
C LEU A 277 -23.95 -38.47 1.70
N ILE A 278 -24.63 -37.86 0.73
CA ILE A 278 -26.03 -38.13 0.40
C ILE A 278 -26.06 -38.53 -1.06
N CYS A 279 -26.50 -39.75 -1.33
CA CYS A 279 -26.66 -40.29 -2.67
C CYS A 279 -28.15 -40.50 -2.91
N THR A 280 -28.74 -39.79 -3.86
CA THR A 280 -30.14 -39.95 -4.26
C THR A 280 -30.30 -39.51 -5.70
N GLU A 281 -31.11 -40.24 -6.46
CA GLU A 281 -31.46 -39.89 -7.84
C GLU A 281 -32.75 -39.04 -7.92
N ASP A 282 -33.53 -38.99 -6.84
CA ASP A 282 -34.80 -38.27 -6.77
C ASP A 282 -34.65 -36.90 -6.11
N THR A 283 -34.95 -35.86 -6.88
CA THR A 283 -34.92 -34.46 -6.43
C THR A 283 -35.92 -34.14 -5.32
N ALA A 284 -37.05 -34.83 -5.24
CA ALA A 284 -38.05 -34.63 -4.19
C ALA A 284 -37.57 -35.21 -2.86
N ILE A 285 -37.00 -36.42 -2.89
CA ILE A 285 -36.38 -37.06 -1.72
C ILE A 285 -35.18 -36.24 -1.24
N ALA A 286 -34.36 -35.72 -2.18
CA ALA A 286 -33.23 -34.85 -1.84
C ALA A 286 -33.66 -33.59 -1.05
N ALA A 287 -34.78 -32.96 -1.43
CA ALA A 287 -35.32 -31.80 -0.74
C ALA A 287 -35.79 -32.15 0.68
N LEU A 288 -36.47 -33.29 0.86
CA LEU A 288 -36.91 -33.75 2.18
C LEU A 288 -35.74 -34.13 3.09
N ILE A 289 -34.69 -34.77 2.55
CA ILE A 289 -33.45 -35.07 3.28
C ILE A 289 -32.77 -33.77 3.71
N GLN A 290 -32.71 -32.76 2.83
CA GLN A 290 -32.13 -31.46 3.16
C GLN A 290 -32.90 -30.77 4.29
N GLU A 291 -34.23 -30.82 4.29
CA GLU A 291 -35.04 -30.28 5.39
C GLU A 291 -34.81 -31.06 6.70
N ALA A 292 -34.77 -32.39 6.66
CA ALA A 292 -34.49 -33.22 7.83
C ALA A 292 -33.10 -32.92 8.44
N LEU A 293 -32.09 -32.70 7.58
CA LEU A 293 -30.76 -32.29 8.03
C LEU A 293 -30.77 -30.90 8.67
N CYS A 294 -31.59 -29.97 8.19
CA CYS A 294 -31.74 -28.65 8.82
C CYS A 294 -32.41 -28.73 10.20
N CYS A 295 -33.21 -29.77 10.45
CA CYS A 295 -33.81 -30.04 11.77
C CYS A 295 -32.83 -30.76 12.72
N ALA A 296 -32.04 -31.69 12.19
CA ALA A 296 -31.12 -32.50 12.97
C ALA A 296 -29.79 -31.76 13.30
N CYS A 297 -29.34 -30.88 12.40
CA CYS A 297 -28.09 -30.14 12.55
C CYS A 297 -28.34 -28.67 12.89
N ASP A 298 -27.37 -28.05 13.56
CA ASP A 298 -27.39 -26.61 13.78
C ASP A 298 -26.99 -25.89 12.49
N GLY A 299 -27.98 -25.44 11.71
CA GLY A 299 -27.76 -24.61 10.53
C GLY A 299 -27.26 -23.20 10.88
N ILE A 300 -26.13 -22.82 10.30
CA ILE A 300 -25.65 -21.43 10.16
C ILE A 300 -26.23 -20.89 8.87
#